data_AF-A0A2V9M9W0-F1
#
_entry.id   AF-A0A2V9M9W0-F1
#
_cell.length_a   1.000
_cell.length_b   1.000
_cell.length_c   1.000
_cell.angle_alpha   90.00
_cell.angle_beta   90.00
_cell.angle_gamma   90.00
#
_symmetry.space_group_name_H-M   'P 1'
#
loop_
_entity.id
_entity.type
_entity.pdbx_description
1 polymer ?
#
loop_
_entity_poly.entity_id
_entity_poly.type
_entity_poly.pdbx_seq_one_letter_code
_entity_poly.pdbx_strand_id
1 'polypeptide(L)' 'MTLVQSKHVFSGRLSQMEESSTMLVMLAAQKLKAEGVDVVDLGAGEPDFNTPDNIKEAAKRA' A
#
# COMPACT_ATOMS: atom_id res chain seq x y z
N MET A 1 16.54 27.68 3.05
CA MET A 1 16.70 26.84 1.85
C MET A 1 15.31 26.32 1.48
N THR A 2 14.61 27.10 0.67
CA THR A 2 13.17 26.97 0.43
C THR A 2 12.95 25.95 -0.69
N LEU A 3 12.42 24.78 -0.35
CA LEU A 3 11.94 23.82 -1.35
C LEU A 3 10.67 24.40 -1.97
N VAL A 4 10.78 24.75 -3.25
CA VAL A 4 9.67 25.13 -4.12
C VAL A 4 8.69 23.97 -4.16
N GLN A 5 7.55 24.10 -3.49
CA GLN A 5 6.42 23.22 -3.73
C GLN A 5 5.92 23.48 -5.16
N SER A 6 6.28 22.57 -6.06
CA SER A 6 5.67 22.51 -7.39
C SER A 6 4.17 22.26 -7.23
N LYS A 7 3.33 23.28 -7.43
CA LYS A 7 1.88 23.13 -7.57
C LYS A 7 1.61 22.17 -8.74
N HIS A 8 1.44 20.90 -8.44
CA HIS A 8 0.96 19.93 -9.42
C HIS A 8 -0.51 20.24 -9.67
N VAL A 9 -0.82 20.67 -10.89
CA VAL A 9 -2.20 20.85 -11.33
C VAL A 9 -2.73 19.46 -11.68
N PHE A 10 -3.39 18.83 -10.72
CA PHE A 10 -4.06 17.56 -10.93
C PHE A 10 -5.32 17.75 -11.78
N SER A 11 -5.73 16.70 -12.51
CA SER A 11 -6.99 16.74 -13.25
C SER A 11 -8.18 16.89 -12.30
N GLY A 12 -9.23 17.59 -12.73
CA GLY A 12 -10.44 17.77 -11.92
C GLY A 12 -11.12 16.46 -11.51
N ARG A 13 -10.83 15.35 -12.20
CA ARG A 13 -11.29 14.00 -11.83
C ARG A 13 -10.58 13.47 -10.59
N LEU A 14 -9.27 13.68 -10.48
CA LEU A 14 -8.49 13.24 -9.31
C LEU A 14 -8.93 13.99 -8.05
N SER A 15 -9.27 15.28 -8.18
CA SER A 15 -9.71 16.11 -7.05
C SER A 15 -11.08 15.69 -6.47
N GLN A 16 -11.82 14.84 -7.18
CA GLN A 16 -13.13 14.31 -6.76
C GLN A 16 -13.02 12.87 -6.26
N MET A 17 -11.84 12.26 -6.27
CA MET A 17 -11.66 10.91 -5.74
C MET A 17 -11.60 10.98 -4.23
N GLU A 18 -12.49 10.26 -3.56
CA GLU A 18 -12.46 10.13 -2.12
C GLU A 18 -11.28 9.27 -1.67
N GLU A 19 -10.80 9.53 -0.46
CA GLU A 19 -9.78 8.70 0.16
C GLU A 19 -10.30 7.27 0.37
N SER A 20 -9.50 6.27 -0.01
CA SER A 20 -9.89 4.87 0.14
C SER A 20 -9.93 4.49 1.62
N SER A 21 -11.12 4.12 2.10
CA SER A 21 -11.33 3.61 3.46
C SER A 21 -10.46 2.37 3.75
N THR A 22 -10.27 1.51 2.76
CA THR A 22 -9.39 0.33 2.87
C THR A 22 -7.93 0.73 3.09
N MET A 23 -7.45 1.76 2.40
CA MET A 23 -6.08 2.27 2.58
C MET A 23 -5.88 2.86 3.98
N LEU A 24 -6.87 3.58 4.50
CA LEU A 24 -6.78 4.18 5.84
C LEU A 24 -6.67 3.11 6.93
N VAL A 25 -7.47 2.04 6.85
CA VAL A 25 -7.42 0.92 7.80
C VAL A 25 -6.06 0.20 7.72
N MET A 26 -5.57 -0.05 6.51
CA MET A 26 -4.28 -0.70 6.29
C MET A 26 -3.10 0.14 6.85
N LEU A 27 -3.16 1.46 6.70
CA LEU A 27 -2.15 2.37 7.28
C LEU A 27 -2.21 2.38 8.81
N ALA A 28 -3.40 2.38 9.39
CA ALA A 28 -3.58 2.33 10.84
C ALA A 28 -3.05 1.01 11.43
N ALA A 29 -3.34 -0.13 10.80
CA ALA A 29 -2.82 -1.44 11.21
C ALA A 29 -1.28 -1.49 11.15
N GLN A 30 -0.68 -0.99 10.06
CA GLN A 30 0.77 -0.90 9.91
C GLN A 30 1.40 0.01 10.99
N LYS A 31 0.78 1.15 11.30
CA LYS A 31 1.26 2.06 12.33
C LYS A 31 1.26 1.41 13.71
N LEU A 32 0.16 0.76 14.09
CA LEU A 32 0.05 0.05 15.37
C LEU A 32 1.07 -1.09 15.48
N LYS A 33 1.29 -1.84 14.39
CA LYS A 33 2.33 -2.88 14.33
C LYS A 33 3.74 -2.29 14.51
N ALA A 34 4.01 -1.11 13.95
CA ALA A 34 5.29 -0.41 14.11
C ALA A 34 5.49 0.14 15.53
N GLU A 35 4.41 0.48 16.24
CA GLU A 35 4.41 0.88 17.65
C GLU A 35 4.57 -0.32 18.61
N GLY A 36 4.64 -1.55 18.09
CA GLY A 36 4.82 -2.77 18.87
C GLY A 36 3.51 -3.35 19.42
N VAL A 37 2.36 -2.87 18.94
CA VAL A 37 1.05 -3.45 19.28
C VAL A 37 0.88 -4.77 18.51
N ASP A 38 0.38 -5.80 19.19
CA ASP A 38 0.02 -7.06 18.55
C ASP A 38 -1.29 -6.88 17.76
N VAL A 39 -1.17 -6.77 16.44
CA VAL A 39 -2.27 -6.49 15.52
C VAL A 39 -2.46 -7.67 14.58
N VAL A 40 -3.65 -8.29 14.66
CA VAL A 40 -4.10 -9.30 13.69
C VAL A 40 -4.86 -8.59 12.58
N ASP A 41 -4.21 -8.43 11.42
CA ASP A 41 -4.84 -7.85 10.23
C ASP A 41 -5.61 -8.93 9.47
N LEU A 42 -6.94 -8.86 9.51
CA LEU A 42 -7.86 -9.72 8.77
C LEU A 42 -8.35 -9.09 7.46
N GLY A 43 -7.82 -7.92 7.10
CA GLY A 43 -8.21 -7.16 5.91
C GLY A 43 -7.42 -7.50 4.65
N ALA A 44 -6.29 -8.21 4.78
CA ALA A 44 -5.51 -8.64 3.63
C ALA A 44 -6.31 -9.67 2.81
N GLY A 45 -6.70 -9.30 1.59
CA GLY A 45 -7.38 -10.18 0.63
C GLY A 45 -6.44 -11.11 -0.13
N GLU A 46 -5.14 -11.05 0.16
CA GLU A 46 -4.10 -11.84 -0.48
C GLU A 46 -3.67 -13.01 0.42
N PRO A 47 -3.33 -14.17 -0.15
CA PRO A 47 -2.85 -15.29 0.65
C PRO A 47 -1.50 -15.01 1.32
N ASP A 48 -1.32 -15.51 2.55
CA ASP A 48 -0.08 -15.37 3.34
C ASP A 48 1.08 -16.26 2.86
N PHE A 49 0.99 -16.83 1.65
CA PHE A 49 2.08 -17.64 1.08
C PHE A 49 2.81 -16.86 0.00
N ASN A 50 4.13 -17.01 0.01
CA ASN A 50 4.96 -16.50 -1.08
C ASN A 50 4.64 -17.23 -2.39
N THR A 51 4.84 -16.54 -3.51
CA THR A 51 4.79 -17.15 -4.84
C THR A 51 5.71 -18.38 -4.89
N PRO A 52 5.23 -19.54 -5.37
CA PRO A 52 6.02 -20.76 -5.51
C PRO A 52 7.32 -20.59 -6.32
N ASP A 53 8.35 -21.35 -5.96
CA ASP A 53 9.68 -21.21 -6.56
C ASP A 53 9.69 -21.57 -8.05
N ASN A 54 8.89 -22.53 -8.50
CA ASN A 54 8.76 -22.85 -9.92
C ASN A 54 8.25 -21.66 -10.75
N ILE A 55 7.38 -20.82 -10.18
CA ILE A 55 6.85 -19.61 -10.84
C ILE A 55 7.93 -18.51 -10.83
N LYS A 56 8.64 -18.33 -9.71
CA LYS A 56 9.76 -17.38 -9.62
C LYS A 56 10.87 -17.71 -10.61
N GLU A 57 11.23 -18.99 -10.75
CA GLU A 57 12.27 -19.44 -11.68
C GLU A 57 11.84 -19.32 -13.13
N ALA A 58 10.56 -19.54 -13.45
CA ALA A 58 10.03 -19.27 -14.78
C ALA A 58 10.11 -17.77 -15.13
N ALA A 59 9.75 -16.88 -14.19
CA ALA A 59 9.81 -15.43 -14.39
C ALA A 59 11.24 -14.90 -14.60
N LYS A 60 12.24 -15.48 -13.94
CA LYS A 60 13.66 -15.11 -14.12
C LYS A 60 14.25 -15.52 -15.48
N ARG A 61 13.67 -16.55 -16.12
CA ARG A 61 14.17 -17.10 -17.40
C ARG A 61 13.61 -16.40 -18.63
N ALA A 62 12.51 -15.65 -18.49
CA ALA A 62 11.89 -14.87 -19.55
C ALA A 62 12.62 -13.54 -19.74
#